data_AF-B1JV66-F1
#
_entry.id   AF-B1JV66-F1
#
_cell.length_a   1.000
_cell.length_b   1.000
_cell.length_c   1.000
_cell.angle_alpha   90.00
_cell.angle_beta   90.00
_cell.angle_gamma   90.00
#
_symmetry.space_group_name_H-M   'P 1'
#
loop_
_entity.id
_entity.type
_entity.pdbx_description
1 polymer ?
#
loop_
_entity_poly.entity_id
_entity_poly.type
_entity_poly.pdbx_seq_one_letter_code
_entity_poly.pdbx_strand_id
1 'polypeptide(L)'
;MRTDSEYHTVHEPAGLAHAQPGPSVEQLHEQCAALGLSHCLLLTGPAILHPFSSEEIDALKTIGESVGEVPICPERLSPEYWPSVVELDLDHPAAAEMCRRVLERAVDDWSPNALAEGRGHRIGAFLFTAERTDSVARHLSNMFVQQRADGHGQRLLALADPAAFEGIWRVCDATQRRVLLGPVVLWRTLGRWGEWIDCRAPNGDRTDGEREAFPHFDDGQWTKLFDVRPINRAWAHGRADGQAVRPEDFAKLPEMLTRARAYGLSDPEDLELFAVHTLEFGVDFDLHPLIQRALRNRPADAYYSLAVSDLTEADWAAIRETRPTGRASQ
;
A
#
# COMPACT_ATOMS: atom_id res chain seq x y z
N MET A 1 12.24 0.90 69.06
CA MET A 1 11.40 -0.24 68.63
C MET A 1 10.05 0.28 68.19
N ARG A 2 9.97 0.76 66.94
CA ARG A 2 8.80 0.82 66.06
C ARG A 2 9.29 1.43 64.74
N THR A 3 9.05 0.64 63.70
CA THR A 3 9.44 0.78 62.31
C THR A 3 8.34 1.50 61.55
N ASP A 4 8.67 2.52 60.77
CA ASP A 4 7.85 3.00 59.65
C ASP A 4 8.79 3.27 58.49
N SER A 5 8.80 2.37 57.51
CA SER A 5 9.41 2.58 56.20
C SER A 5 8.37 2.15 55.18
N GLU A 6 7.73 3.16 54.60
CA GLU A 6 6.77 3.03 53.51
C GLU A 6 7.48 2.50 52.27
N TYR A 7 7.12 1.29 51.85
CA TYR A 7 7.48 0.78 50.53
C TYR A 7 6.63 1.50 49.48
N HIS A 8 7.27 2.40 48.73
CA HIS A 8 6.78 2.90 47.45
C HIS A 8 6.58 1.72 46.49
N THR A 9 5.31 1.43 46.19
CA THR A 9 4.96 0.53 45.10
C THR A 9 5.05 1.35 43.82
N VAL A 10 6.10 1.11 43.03
CA VAL A 10 6.23 1.67 41.69
C VAL A 10 5.15 1.04 40.83
N HIS A 11 4.17 1.84 40.42
CA HIS A 11 3.23 1.45 39.39
C HIS A 11 3.99 1.30 38.06
N GLU A 12 4.24 0.06 37.64
CA GLU A 12 4.57 -0.26 36.26
C GLU A 12 3.40 0.20 35.36
N PRO A 13 3.66 0.89 34.24
CA PRO A 13 2.62 1.19 33.29
C PRO A 13 2.15 -0.11 32.62
N ALA A 14 0.90 -0.46 32.90
CA ALA A 14 0.17 -1.48 32.17
C ALA A 14 0.08 -1.11 30.69
N GLY A 15 0.40 -2.05 29.80
CA GLY A 15 0.10 -1.95 28.38
C GLY A 15 1.30 -2.06 27.43
N LEU A 16 2.26 -2.95 27.69
CA LEU A 16 3.00 -3.56 26.57
C LEU A 16 1.98 -4.42 25.81
N ALA A 17 1.34 -3.82 24.80
CA ALA A 17 0.75 -4.61 23.72
C ALA A 17 1.83 -5.62 23.30
N HIS A 18 1.53 -6.92 23.38
CA HIS A 18 2.40 -7.94 22.82
C HIS A 18 2.69 -7.52 21.38
N ALA A 19 3.91 -7.05 21.11
CA ALA A 19 4.36 -6.76 19.77
C ALA A 19 4.16 -8.07 19.00
N GLN A 20 3.25 -8.08 18.04
CA GLN A 20 3.14 -9.23 17.15
C GLN A 20 4.54 -9.46 16.57
N PRO A 21 5.02 -10.72 16.54
CA PRO A 21 6.27 -10.99 15.87
C PRO A 21 6.16 -10.48 14.44
N GLY A 22 7.16 -9.69 14.01
CA GLY A 22 7.22 -9.16 12.66
C GLY A 22 7.19 -10.26 11.60
N PRO A 23 7.12 -9.89 10.30
CA PRO A 23 7.05 -10.86 9.23
C PRO A 23 8.26 -11.82 9.27
N SER A 24 7.99 -13.13 9.19
CA SER A 24 9.02 -14.16 9.26
C SER A 24 8.90 -15.20 8.15
N VAL A 25 10.00 -15.92 7.89
CA VAL A 25 10.03 -17.01 6.89
C VAL A 25 9.16 -18.17 7.35
N GLU A 26 9.13 -18.45 8.64
CA GLU A 26 8.29 -19.51 9.24
C GLU A 26 6.81 -19.26 8.98
N GLN A 27 6.34 -18.01 9.08
CA GLN A 27 4.95 -17.65 8.77
C GLN A 27 4.59 -17.87 7.30
N LEU A 28 5.56 -17.71 6.39
CA LEU A 28 5.37 -18.00 4.96
C LEU A 28 5.37 -19.51 4.71
N HIS A 29 6.28 -20.24 5.36
CA HIS A 29 6.35 -21.70 5.29
C HIS A 29 5.08 -22.37 5.82
N GLU A 30 4.60 -21.94 6.99
CA GLU A 30 3.31 -22.36 7.56
C GLU A 30 2.15 -22.07 6.60
N GLN A 31 2.20 -20.94 5.88
CA GLN A 31 1.18 -20.59 4.91
C GLN A 31 1.22 -21.45 3.66
N CYS A 32 2.41 -21.83 3.17
CA CYS A 32 2.57 -22.83 2.10
C CYS A 32 1.97 -24.16 2.54
N ALA A 33 2.35 -24.65 3.72
CA ALA A 33 1.85 -25.91 4.28
C ALA A 33 0.32 -25.90 4.45
N ALA A 34 -0.25 -24.81 4.96
CA ALA A 34 -1.69 -24.65 5.13
C ALA A 34 -2.48 -24.68 3.81
N LEU A 35 -1.83 -24.31 2.69
CA LEU A 35 -2.41 -24.36 1.34
C LEU A 35 -2.02 -25.62 0.57
N GLY A 36 -1.26 -26.53 1.18
CA GLY A 36 -0.76 -27.75 0.52
C GLY A 36 0.24 -27.46 -0.60
N LEU A 37 0.98 -26.36 -0.49
CA LEU A 37 2.01 -25.92 -1.45
C LEU A 37 3.41 -26.21 -0.87
N SER A 38 4.36 -26.51 -1.75
CA SER A 38 5.78 -26.68 -1.36
C SER A 38 6.58 -25.38 -1.46
N HIS A 39 6.07 -24.38 -2.17
CA HIS A 39 6.78 -23.14 -2.44
C HIS A 39 5.78 -21.96 -2.47
N CYS A 40 6.31 -20.75 -2.45
CA CYS A 40 5.59 -19.55 -2.84
C CYS A 40 6.36 -18.81 -3.92
N LEU A 41 5.70 -17.86 -4.58
CA LEU A 41 6.32 -17.00 -5.57
C LEU A 41 6.47 -15.59 -5.00
N LEU A 42 7.65 -15.02 -5.05
CA LEU A 42 7.89 -13.64 -4.70
C LEU A 42 7.68 -12.74 -5.92
N LEU A 43 6.75 -11.80 -5.83
CA LEU A 43 6.64 -10.68 -6.76
C LEU A 43 7.55 -9.55 -6.30
N THR A 44 8.50 -9.17 -7.15
CA THR A 44 9.32 -7.98 -6.92
C THR A 44 8.51 -6.71 -7.19
N GLY A 45 8.90 -5.62 -6.52
CA GLY A 45 8.40 -4.29 -6.79
C GLY A 45 8.87 -3.71 -8.13
N PRO A 46 8.55 -2.44 -8.42
CA PRO A 46 9.03 -1.76 -9.62
C PRO A 46 10.56 -1.78 -9.70
N ALA A 47 11.08 -2.17 -10.86
CA ALA A 47 12.47 -2.61 -10.98
C ALA A 47 13.56 -1.52 -10.93
N ILE A 48 13.19 -0.24 -10.73
CA ILE A 48 14.15 0.82 -10.33
C ILE A 48 14.86 0.42 -9.03
N LEU A 49 14.14 -0.29 -8.15
CA LEU A 49 14.72 -0.85 -6.95
C LEU A 49 14.97 -2.33 -7.17
N HIS A 50 16.22 -2.71 -7.47
CA HIS A 50 16.57 -4.13 -7.60
C HIS A 50 16.50 -4.80 -6.23
N PRO A 51 15.55 -5.73 -6.00
CA PRO A 51 15.49 -6.46 -4.75
C PRO A 51 16.58 -7.51 -4.64
N PHE A 52 17.23 -7.87 -5.75
CA PHE A 52 18.26 -8.90 -5.82
C PHE A 52 19.47 -8.38 -6.58
N SER A 53 20.67 -8.79 -6.16
CA SER A 53 21.85 -8.69 -7.03
C SER A 53 21.82 -9.79 -8.11
N SER A 54 22.61 -9.63 -9.17
CA SER A 54 22.77 -10.68 -10.19
C SER A 54 23.27 -12.00 -9.59
N GLU A 55 24.18 -11.92 -8.60
CA GLU A 55 24.69 -13.09 -7.87
C GLU A 55 23.60 -13.81 -7.08
N GLU A 56 22.69 -13.05 -6.45
CA GLU A 56 21.56 -13.61 -5.71
C GLU A 56 20.59 -14.35 -6.65
N ILE A 57 20.31 -13.78 -7.82
CA ILE A 57 19.48 -14.44 -8.85
C ILE A 57 20.16 -15.70 -9.40
N ASP A 58 21.46 -15.64 -9.68
CA ASP A 58 22.20 -16.79 -10.20
C ASP A 58 22.30 -17.92 -9.15
N ALA A 59 22.41 -17.59 -7.87
CA ALA A 59 22.37 -18.55 -6.78
C ALA A 59 21.01 -19.27 -6.71
N LEU A 60 19.90 -18.54 -6.83
CA LEU A 60 18.55 -19.12 -6.87
C LEU A 60 18.37 -20.05 -8.07
N LYS A 61 18.79 -19.62 -9.27
CA LYS A 61 18.75 -20.47 -10.47
C LYS A 61 19.60 -21.73 -10.33
N THR A 62 20.74 -21.64 -9.64
CA THR A 62 21.66 -22.78 -9.42
C THR A 62 21.02 -23.88 -8.58
N ILE A 63 20.17 -23.52 -7.61
CA ILE A 63 19.43 -24.47 -6.77
C ILE A 63 18.11 -24.93 -7.41
N GLY A 64 17.81 -24.47 -8.63
CA GLY A 64 16.66 -24.90 -9.42
C GLY A 64 15.43 -24.00 -9.36
N GLU A 65 15.50 -22.84 -8.68
CA GLU A 65 14.37 -21.92 -8.58
C GLU A 65 14.07 -21.25 -9.92
N SER A 66 12.79 -21.13 -10.23
CA SER A 66 12.32 -20.44 -11.44
C SER A 66 12.30 -18.93 -11.24
N VAL A 67 12.75 -18.19 -12.25
CA VAL A 67 12.61 -16.72 -12.32
C VAL A 67 11.89 -16.36 -13.62
N GLY A 68 10.77 -15.65 -13.51
CA GLY A 68 9.99 -15.17 -14.65
C GLY A 68 9.86 -13.65 -14.63
N GLU A 69 10.22 -12.99 -15.72
CA GLU A 69 9.97 -11.55 -15.89
C GLU A 69 8.48 -11.29 -16.09
N VAL A 70 8.02 -10.13 -15.63
CA VAL A 70 6.65 -9.62 -15.83
C VAL A 70 6.71 -8.42 -16.77
N PRO A 71 6.71 -8.62 -18.10
CA PRO A 71 6.66 -7.52 -19.05
C PRO A 71 5.51 -6.55 -18.79
N ILE A 72 5.82 -5.25 -18.77
CA ILE A 72 4.85 -4.15 -18.68
C ILE A 72 5.08 -3.27 -19.90
N CYS A 73 4.08 -3.12 -20.78
CA CYS A 73 4.18 -2.33 -22.03
C CYS A 73 5.54 -2.54 -22.73
N PRO A 74 5.88 -3.77 -23.17
CA PRO A 74 7.22 -4.10 -23.67
C PRO A 74 7.64 -3.24 -24.89
N GLU A 75 6.68 -2.68 -25.62
CA GLU A 75 6.89 -1.72 -26.69
C GLU A 75 7.32 -0.32 -26.23
N ARG A 76 7.26 -0.01 -24.92
CA ARG A 76 7.53 1.31 -24.33
C ARG A 76 8.53 1.30 -23.18
N LEU A 77 8.64 0.19 -22.45
CA LEU A 77 9.53 0.07 -21.28
C LEU A 77 10.63 -0.95 -21.52
N SER A 78 11.84 -0.59 -21.12
CA SER A 78 12.99 -1.50 -21.09
C SER A 78 12.75 -2.63 -20.08
N PRO A 79 13.27 -3.86 -20.32
CA PRO A 79 13.17 -4.98 -19.37
C PRO A 79 13.68 -4.67 -17.97
N GLU A 80 14.60 -3.72 -17.83
CA GLU A 80 15.12 -3.28 -16.52
C GLU A 80 14.07 -2.62 -15.62
N TYR A 81 12.90 -2.26 -16.16
CA TYR A 81 11.76 -1.70 -15.42
C TYR A 81 10.68 -2.75 -15.11
N TRP A 82 10.83 -3.99 -15.60
CA TRP A 82 9.86 -5.04 -15.40
C TRP A 82 10.04 -5.71 -14.03
N PRO A 83 8.96 -5.87 -13.25
CA PRO A 83 8.96 -6.76 -12.11
C PRO A 83 9.32 -8.18 -12.53
N SER A 84 9.64 -9.00 -11.54
CA SER A 84 9.90 -10.42 -11.70
C SER A 84 9.09 -11.20 -10.67
N VAL A 85 8.80 -12.44 -11.02
CA VAL A 85 8.26 -13.47 -10.14
C VAL A 85 9.36 -14.49 -9.91
N VAL A 86 9.71 -14.72 -8.65
CA VAL A 86 10.80 -15.61 -8.24
C VAL A 86 10.22 -16.72 -7.39
N GLU A 87 10.45 -17.97 -7.78
CA GLU A 87 10.09 -19.13 -6.97
C GLU A 87 10.99 -19.22 -5.73
N LEU A 88 10.39 -19.58 -4.59
CA LEU A 88 11.07 -19.78 -3.32
C LEU A 88 10.55 -21.07 -2.67
N ASP A 89 11.32 -22.15 -2.79
CA ASP A 89 11.16 -23.36 -1.99
C ASP A 89 11.76 -23.13 -0.59
N LEU A 90 10.87 -22.84 0.37
CA LEU A 90 11.28 -22.50 1.72
C LEU A 90 11.82 -23.70 2.53
N ASP A 91 11.72 -24.93 2.02
CA ASP A 91 12.42 -26.09 2.60
C ASP A 91 13.91 -26.11 2.22
N HIS A 92 14.30 -25.41 1.14
CA HIS A 92 15.69 -25.30 0.74
C HIS A 92 16.42 -24.19 1.55
N PRO A 93 17.51 -24.49 2.28
CA PRO A 93 18.15 -23.52 3.18
C PRO A 93 18.59 -22.21 2.52
N ALA A 94 19.08 -22.28 1.27
CA ALA A 94 19.51 -21.09 0.54
C ALA A 94 18.33 -20.19 0.11
N ALA A 95 17.19 -20.77 -0.25
CA ALA A 95 15.98 -20.02 -0.61
C ALA A 95 15.32 -19.44 0.65
N ALA A 96 15.30 -20.17 1.76
CA ALA A 96 14.85 -19.66 3.06
C ALA A 96 15.70 -18.47 3.55
N GLU A 97 17.02 -18.57 3.47
CA GLU A 97 17.94 -17.45 3.80
C GLU A 97 17.74 -16.25 2.85
N MET A 98 17.50 -16.50 1.56
CA MET A 98 17.16 -15.43 0.62
C MET A 98 15.84 -14.75 0.99
N CYS A 99 14.81 -15.54 1.33
CA CYS A 99 13.52 -15.05 1.78
C CYS A 99 13.66 -14.18 3.02
N ARG A 100 14.52 -14.55 3.98
CA ARG A 100 14.80 -13.73 5.17
C ARG A 100 15.33 -12.34 4.79
N ARG A 101 16.29 -12.25 3.86
CA ARG A 101 16.84 -10.97 3.38
C ARG A 101 15.80 -10.14 2.63
N VAL A 102 14.94 -10.80 1.85
CA VAL A 102 13.81 -10.18 1.15
C VAL A 102 12.83 -9.55 2.15
N LEU A 103 12.52 -10.23 3.25
CA LEU A 103 11.67 -9.69 4.31
C LEU A 103 12.30 -8.48 4.99
N GLU A 104 13.61 -8.52 5.28
CA GLU A 104 14.33 -7.38 5.82
C GLU A 104 14.28 -6.16 4.88
N ARG A 105 14.46 -6.39 3.57
CA ARG A 105 14.33 -5.34 2.54
C ARG A 105 12.90 -4.78 2.49
N ALA A 106 11.88 -5.64 2.53
CA ALA A 106 10.48 -5.24 2.52
C ALA A 106 10.14 -4.37 3.74
N VAL A 107 10.64 -4.72 4.93
CA VAL A 107 10.45 -3.92 6.16
C VAL A 107 11.19 -2.58 6.05
N ASP A 108 12.42 -2.57 5.54
CA ASP A 108 13.22 -1.35 5.36
C ASP A 108 12.60 -0.35 4.37
N ASP A 109 11.88 -0.83 3.35
CA ASP A 109 11.17 0.02 2.38
C ASP A 109 10.07 0.89 3.03
N TRP A 110 9.53 0.45 4.17
CA TRP A 110 8.54 1.21 4.95
C TRP A 110 9.16 2.11 6.02
N SER A 111 10.49 2.19 6.10
CA SER A 111 11.18 3.08 7.04
C SER A 111 10.95 4.56 6.68
N PRO A 112 10.90 5.47 7.67
CA PRO A 112 10.76 6.91 7.41
C PRO A 112 11.78 7.44 6.39
N ASN A 113 13.03 6.99 6.45
CA ASN A 113 14.07 7.41 5.52
C ASN A 113 13.81 6.93 4.10
N ALA A 114 13.39 5.67 3.92
CA ALA A 114 13.06 5.14 2.59
C ALA A 114 11.89 5.89 1.94
N LEU A 115 10.89 6.24 2.74
CA LEU A 115 9.73 7.01 2.31
C LEU A 115 10.08 8.46 1.97
N ALA A 116 10.92 9.11 2.78
CA ALA A 116 11.41 10.46 2.54
C ALA A 116 12.23 10.57 1.24
N GLU A 117 13.04 9.55 0.95
CA GLU A 117 13.82 9.43 -0.28
C GLU A 117 12.97 9.07 -1.50
N GLY A 118 11.71 8.69 -1.30
CA GLY A 118 10.80 8.29 -2.37
C GLY A 118 11.28 7.05 -3.13
N ARG A 119 12.02 6.15 -2.46
CA ARG A 119 12.63 4.97 -3.11
C ARG A 119 11.56 4.08 -3.74
N GLY A 120 10.40 3.96 -3.09
CA GLY A 120 9.38 2.96 -3.41
C GLY A 120 9.64 1.65 -2.67
N HIS A 121 8.99 0.57 -3.10
CA HIS A 121 9.12 -0.75 -2.48
C HIS A 121 9.81 -1.73 -3.42
N ARG A 122 10.85 -2.41 -2.94
CA ARG A 122 11.58 -3.48 -3.63
C ARG A 122 10.76 -4.75 -3.74
N ILE A 123 9.88 -5.00 -2.77
CA ILE A 123 9.11 -6.23 -2.64
C ILE A 123 7.63 -5.91 -2.73
N GLY A 124 6.95 -6.56 -3.69
CA GLY A 124 5.52 -6.39 -3.89
C GLY A 124 4.70 -7.32 -3.01
N ALA A 125 4.91 -8.64 -3.17
CA ALA A 125 4.11 -9.64 -2.46
C ALA A 125 4.70 -11.04 -2.52
N PHE A 126 4.19 -11.91 -1.65
CA PHE A 126 4.29 -13.36 -1.73
C PHE A 126 2.97 -13.91 -2.30
N LEU A 127 3.05 -14.58 -3.43
CA LEU A 127 1.95 -15.17 -4.17
C LEU A 127 1.95 -16.67 -3.92
N PHE A 128 0.82 -17.18 -3.47
CA PHE A 128 0.61 -18.60 -3.23
C PHE A 128 -0.26 -19.15 -4.35
N THR A 129 0.25 -20.15 -5.05
CA THR A 129 -0.40 -20.76 -6.21
C THR A 129 0.22 -22.12 -6.48
N ALA A 130 -0.54 -23.02 -7.12
CA ALA A 130 -0.02 -24.28 -7.65
C ALA A 130 0.40 -24.16 -9.13
N GLU A 131 0.17 -22.98 -9.74
CA GLU A 131 0.53 -22.71 -11.13
C GLU A 131 2.01 -22.39 -11.27
N ARG A 132 2.55 -22.67 -12.46
CA ARG A 132 3.96 -22.41 -12.77
C ARG A 132 4.28 -20.92 -12.79
N THR A 133 5.50 -20.57 -12.41
CA THR A 133 6.05 -19.21 -12.40
C THR A 133 5.81 -18.45 -13.71
N ASP A 134 5.98 -19.08 -14.88
CA ASP A 134 5.74 -18.43 -16.18
C ASP A 134 4.25 -18.18 -16.50
N SER A 135 3.36 -19.02 -15.95
CA SER A 135 1.90 -18.82 -16.05
C SER A 135 1.48 -17.60 -15.22
N VAL A 136 1.98 -17.51 -13.99
CA VAL A 136 1.71 -16.38 -13.09
C VAL A 136 2.29 -15.09 -13.65
N ALA A 137 3.54 -15.09 -14.11
CA ALA A 137 4.17 -13.90 -14.69
C ALA A 137 3.37 -13.37 -15.89
N ARG A 138 2.93 -14.25 -16.80
CA ARG A 138 2.07 -13.89 -17.94
C ARG A 138 0.73 -13.31 -17.50
N HIS A 139 0.10 -13.89 -16.48
CA HIS A 139 -1.14 -13.35 -15.91
C HIS A 139 -0.93 -11.93 -15.38
N LEU A 140 0.11 -11.72 -14.58
CA LEU A 140 0.45 -10.39 -14.04
C LEU A 140 0.72 -9.37 -15.16
N SER A 141 1.48 -9.73 -16.19
CA SER A 141 1.73 -8.84 -17.34
C SER A 141 0.45 -8.32 -17.99
N ASN A 142 -0.57 -9.17 -18.09
CA ASN A 142 -1.87 -8.78 -18.63
C ASN A 142 -2.64 -7.86 -17.67
N MET A 143 -2.43 -7.98 -16.35
CA MET A 143 -3.17 -7.22 -15.34
C MET A 143 -2.59 -5.84 -15.05
N PHE A 144 -1.30 -5.64 -15.26
CA PHE A 144 -0.65 -4.38 -14.89
C PHE A 144 -1.10 -3.22 -15.77
N VAL A 145 -1.50 -3.47 -17.02
CA VAL A 145 -1.90 -2.41 -17.95
C VAL A 145 -3.39 -2.53 -18.27
N GLN A 146 -4.17 -1.55 -17.82
CA GLN A 146 -5.62 -1.53 -18.02
C GLN A 146 -6.03 -0.47 -19.05
N GLN A 147 -7.04 -0.77 -19.83
CA GLN A 147 -7.63 0.19 -20.77
C GLN A 147 -8.83 0.88 -20.11
N ARG A 148 -8.93 2.20 -20.29
CA ARG A 148 -10.17 2.91 -19.95
C ARG A 148 -11.21 2.66 -21.04
N ALA A 149 -12.46 2.45 -20.62
CA ALA A 149 -13.58 2.23 -21.55
C ALA A 149 -13.87 3.46 -22.43
N ASP A 150 -13.53 4.65 -21.96
CA ASP A 150 -13.70 5.93 -22.67
C ASP A 150 -12.65 6.22 -23.76
N GLY A 151 -11.68 5.32 -23.96
CA GLY A 151 -10.64 5.48 -24.99
C GLY A 151 -9.54 6.49 -24.64
N HIS A 152 -9.48 7.03 -23.41
CA HIS A 152 -8.39 7.92 -22.95
C HIS A 152 -7.05 7.20 -22.68
N GLY A 153 -6.86 6.03 -23.31
CA GLY A 153 -5.62 5.27 -23.36
C GLY A 153 -5.43 4.28 -22.22
N GLN A 154 -4.28 3.61 -22.26
CA GLN A 154 -3.86 2.65 -21.23
C GLN A 154 -3.41 3.35 -19.95
N ARG A 155 -3.58 2.66 -18.82
CA ARG A 155 -3.09 3.07 -17.50
C ARG A 155 -2.37 1.90 -16.84
N LEU A 156 -1.21 2.19 -16.25
CA LEU A 156 -0.47 1.24 -15.44
C LEU A 156 -1.08 1.21 -14.04
N LEU A 157 -1.61 0.05 -13.65
CA LEU A 157 -1.88 -0.29 -12.27
C LEU A 157 -0.57 -0.76 -11.64
N ALA A 158 -0.06 -0.03 -10.66
CA ALA A 158 1.18 -0.34 -9.97
C ALA A 158 1.00 -1.53 -8.99
N LEU A 159 0.53 -2.67 -9.48
CA LEU A 159 0.16 -3.84 -8.68
C LEU A 159 1.35 -4.47 -7.92
N ALA A 160 2.57 -4.26 -8.41
CA ALA A 160 3.80 -4.68 -7.74
C ALA A 160 4.21 -3.75 -6.57
N ASP A 161 3.63 -2.56 -6.45
CA ASP A 161 3.88 -1.70 -5.29
C ASP A 161 2.83 -2.02 -4.20
N PRO A 162 3.24 -2.43 -2.99
CA PRO A 162 2.32 -2.85 -1.94
C PRO A 162 1.41 -1.72 -1.46
N ALA A 163 1.89 -0.47 -1.42
CA ALA A 163 1.09 0.69 -1.05
C ALA A 163 0.02 0.99 -2.12
N ALA A 164 0.37 0.89 -3.40
CA ALA A 164 -0.57 1.08 -4.49
C ALA A 164 -1.58 -0.07 -4.57
N PHE A 165 -1.12 -1.31 -4.41
CA PHE A 165 -1.95 -2.50 -4.43
C PHE A 165 -3.04 -2.45 -3.35
N GLU A 166 -2.73 -2.02 -2.12
CA GLU A 166 -3.73 -1.85 -1.06
C GLU A 166 -4.90 -0.96 -1.50
N GLY A 167 -4.60 0.18 -2.13
CA GLY A 167 -5.60 1.11 -2.65
C GLY A 167 -6.42 0.51 -3.80
N ILE A 168 -5.75 -0.11 -4.77
CA ILE A 168 -6.38 -0.77 -5.92
C ILE A 168 -7.33 -1.90 -5.44
N TRP A 169 -6.86 -2.73 -4.51
CA TRP A 169 -7.63 -3.85 -3.95
C TRP A 169 -8.94 -3.40 -3.30
N ARG A 170 -8.92 -2.25 -2.59
CA ARG A 170 -10.12 -1.66 -1.98
C ARG A 170 -11.13 -1.15 -3.00
N VAL A 171 -10.67 -0.66 -4.15
CA VAL A 171 -11.54 -0.18 -5.23
C VAL A 171 -12.21 -1.35 -5.95
N CYS A 172 -11.50 -2.47 -6.12
CA CYS A 172 -12.01 -3.64 -6.80
C CYS A 172 -13.21 -4.28 -6.05
N ASP A 173 -14.23 -4.68 -6.80
CA ASP A 173 -15.29 -5.55 -6.32
C ASP A 173 -14.85 -7.02 -6.26
N ALA A 174 -15.76 -7.92 -5.87
CA ALA A 174 -15.48 -9.34 -5.74
C ALA A 174 -15.05 -10.01 -7.07
N THR A 175 -15.69 -9.63 -8.19
CA THR A 175 -15.41 -10.20 -9.51
C THR A 175 -14.06 -9.69 -10.02
N GLN A 176 -13.82 -8.39 -9.92
CA GLN A 176 -12.54 -7.77 -10.28
C GLN A 176 -11.38 -8.33 -9.45
N ARG A 177 -11.57 -8.57 -8.14
CA ARG A 177 -10.56 -9.23 -7.28
C ARG A 177 -10.24 -10.65 -7.73
N ARG A 178 -11.23 -11.43 -8.17
CA ARG A 178 -11.00 -12.77 -8.75
C ARG A 178 -10.18 -12.68 -10.04
N VAL A 179 -10.55 -11.77 -10.94
CA VAL A 179 -9.82 -11.57 -12.21
C VAL A 179 -8.39 -11.11 -11.93
N LEU A 180 -8.21 -10.15 -11.02
CA LEU A 180 -6.90 -9.62 -10.64
C LEU A 180 -5.96 -10.71 -10.12
N LEU A 181 -6.44 -11.57 -9.21
CA LEU A 181 -5.64 -12.67 -8.66
C LEU A 181 -5.39 -13.80 -9.66
N GLY A 182 -6.37 -14.08 -10.53
CA GLY A 182 -6.29 -15.15 -11.53
C GLY A 182 -5.88 -16.50 -10.90
N PRO A 183 -4.68 -17.04 -11.24
CA PRO A 183 -4.20 -18.31 -10.69
C PRO A 183 -3.75 -18.26 -9.23
N VAL A 184 -3.61 -17.07 -8.65
CA VAL A 184 -3.11 -16.88 -7.28
C VAL A 184 -4.24 -17.12 -6.27
N VAL A 185 -4.05 -18.07 -5.36
CA VAL A 185 -5.05 -18.38 -4.30
C VAL A 185 -4.95 -17.44 -3.11
N LEU A 186 -3.75 -16.93 -2.84
CA LEU A 186 -3.49 -15.94 -1.81
C LEU A 186 -2.38 -15.00 -2.29
N TRP A 187 -2.66 -13.71 -2.23
CA TRP A 187 -1.67 -12.64 -2.40
C TRP A 187 -1.39 -12.04 -1.02
N ARG A 188 -0.20 -12.28 -0.48
CA ARG A 188 0.21 -11.76 0.83
C ARG A 188 1.22 -10.64 0.64
N THR A 189 0.93 -9.48 1.19
CA THR A 189 1.85 -8.32 1.17
C THR A 189 2.18 -7.86 2.59
N LEU A 190 3.31 -7.18 2.74
CA LEU A 190 3.59 -6.43 3.95
C LEU A 190 2.80 -5.11 3.93
N GLY A 191 2.06 -4.87 4.99
CA GLY A 191 1.28 -3.66 5.21
C GLY A 191 2.13 -2.50 5.70
N ARG A 192 1.57 -1.31 5.60
CA ARG A 192 2.22 -0.05 5.97
C ARG A 192 2.53 0.08 7.47
N TRP A 193 1.93 -0.75 8.32
CA TRP A 193 2.22 -0.84 9.76
C TRP A 193 3.05 -2.08 10.13
N GLY A 194 3.62 -2.78 9.14
CA GLY A 194 4.50 -3.94 9.33
C GLY A 194 3.76 -5.27 9.54
N GLU A 195 2.45 -5.29 9.34
CA GLU A 195 1.60 -6.46 9.44
C GLU A 195 1.49 -7.24 8.13
N TRP A 196 1.20 -8.54 8.20
CA TRP A 196 0.79 -9.29 7.01
C TRP A 196 -0.61 -8.90 6.57
N ILE A 197 -0.79 -8.63 5.28
CA ILE A 197 -2.08 -8.41 4.65
C ILE A 197 -2.35 -9.52 3.64
N ASP A 198 -3.41 -10.28 3.88
CA ASP A 198 -3.88 -11.36 3.00
C ASP A 198 -4.99 -10.90 2.08
N CYS A 199 -4.74 -10.97 0.78
CA CYS A 199 -5.71 -10.69 -0.27
C CYS A 199 -6.11 -12.01 -0.94
N ARG A 200 -7.37 -12.41 -0.73
CA ARG A 200 -7.98 -13.62 -1.30
C ARG A 200 -9.20 -13.24 -2.11
N ALA A 201 -9.44 -13.99 -3.18
CA ALA A 201 -10.68 -13.87 -3.91
C ALA A 201 -11.83 -14.42 -3.04
N PRO A 202 -13.02 -13.78 -3.02
CA PRO A 202 -14.16 -14.34 -2.32
C PRO A 202 -14.54 -15.70 -2.91
N ASN A 203 -14.75 -16.70 -2.06
CA ASN A 203 -15.30 -17.99 -2.46
C ASN A 203 -16.70 -17.74 -3.06
N GLY A 204 -16.86 -18.01 -4.34
CA GLY A 204 -18.12 -17.92 -5.04
C GLY A 204 -18.06 -18.79 -6.27
N ASP A 205 -19.14 -19.52 -6.55
CA ASP A 205 -19.27 -20.29 -7.76
C ASP A 205 -19.08 -19.36 -8.95
N ARG A 206 -18.07 -19.67 -9.79
CA ARG A 206 -17.96 -19.02 -11.09
C ARG A 206 -19.24 -19.36 -11.83
N THR A 207 -20.08 -18.37 -12.09
CA THR A 207 -21.13 -18.59 -13.09
C THR A 207 -20.42 -18.79 -14.43
N ASP A 208 -20.81 -19.82 -15.19
CA ASP A 208 -20.12 -20.27 -16.42
C ASP A 208 -20.05 -19.21 -17.56
N GLY A 209 -20.49 -17.97 -17.31
CA GLY A 209 -20.35 -16.81 -18.21
C GLY A 209 -19.25 -15.80 -17.81
N GLU A 210 -18.70 -15.86 -16.59
CA GLU A 210 -17.69 -14.92 -16.09
C GLU A 210 -16.26 -15.38 -16.46
N ARG A 211 -15.92 -15.28 -17.74
CA ARG A 211 -14.54 -15.35 -18.24
C ARG A 211 -14.10 -13.96 -18.70
N GLU A 212 -14.19 -12.98 -17.82
CA GLU A 212 -13.54 -11.70 -18.07
C GLU A 212 -12.02 -11.91 -18.07
N ALA A 213 -11.38 -11.51 -19.16
CA ALA A 213 -9.92 -11.58 -19.29
C ALA A 213 -9.22 -10.42 -18.54
N PHE A 214 -9.95 -9.34 -18.24
CA PHE A 214 -9.45 -8.12 -17.60
C PHE A 214 -10.50 -7.53 -16.66
N PRO A 215 -10.10 -6.88 -15.56
CA PRO A 215 -11.04 -6.18 -14.70
C PRO A 215 -11.58 -4.93 -15.41
N HIS A 216 -12.90 -4.80 -15.49
CA HIS A 216 -13.55 -3.61 -16.05
C HIS A 216 -13.86 -2.59 -14.96
N PHE A 217 -13.18 -1.43 -14.97
CA PHE A 217 -13.42 -0.35 -14.00
C PHE A 217 -14.36 0.71 -14.56
N ASP A 218 -15.38 1.09 -13.78
CA ASP A 218 -16.25 2.24 -14.10
C ASP A 218 -15.57 3.60 -13.79
N ASP A 219 -16.18 4.71 -14.20
CA ASP A 219 -15.63 6.06 -14.01
C ASP A 219 -15.44 6.44 -12.53
N GLY A 220 -16.33 5.95 -11.66
CA GLY A 220 -16.23 6.15 -10.22
C GLY A 220 -15.04 5.39 -9.62
N GLN A 221 -14.80 4.16 -10.07
CA GLN A 221 -13.63 3.37 -9.72
C GLN A 221 -12.36 4.00 -10.26
N TRP A 222 -12.34 4.47 -11.50
CA TRP A 222 -11.20 5.19 -12.05
C TRP A 222 -10.84 6.43 -11.22
N THR A 223 -11.85 7.20 -10.79
CA THR A 223 -11.64 8.34 -9.89
C THR A 223 -10.93 7.90 -8.60
N LYS A 224 -11.41 6.83 -7.96
CA LYS A 224 -10.79 6.28 -6.75
C LYS A 224 -9.40 5.70 -7.00
N LEU A 225 -9.14 5.13 -8.18
CA LEU A 225 -7.80 4.66 -8.57
C LEU A 225 -6.82 5.83 -8.70
N PHE A 226 -7.25 6.99 -9.20
CA PHE A 226 -6.41 8.20 -9.22
C PHE A 226 -6.12 8.75 -7.82
N ASP A 227 -7.02 8.52 -6.87
CA ASP A 227 -6.85 8.92 -5.47
C ASP A 227 -5.80 8.07 -4.71
N VAL A 228 -5.44 6.88 -5.21
CA VAL A 228 -4.44 6.02 -4.57
C VAL A 228 -3.09 6.72 -4.40
N ARG A 229 -2.63 7.45 -5.43
CA ARG A 229 -1.34 8.16 -5.39
C ARG A 229 -1.31 9.28 -4.34
N PRO A 230 -2.22 10.28 -4.33
CA PRO A 230 -2.19 11.34 -3.31
C PRO A 230 -2.36 10.79 -1.89
N ILE A 231 -3.17 9.73 -1.69
CA ILE A 231 -3.30 9.06 -0.39
C ILE A 231 -1.97 8.48 0.08
N ASN A 232 -1.27 7.74 -0.79
CA ASN A 232 0.00 7.11 -0.44
C ASN A 232 1.10 8.15 -0.21
N ARG A 233 1.14 9.23 -1.00
CA ARG A 233 2.11 10.32 -0.81
C ARG A 233 1.87 11.10 0.47
N ALA A 234 0.62 11.40 0.82
CA ALA A 234 0.29 12.05 2.08
C ALA A 234 0.71 11.20 3.30
N TRP A 235 0.48 9.89 3.24
CA TRP A 235 0.95 8.97 4.27
C TRP A 235 2.48 8.92 4.35
N ALA A 236 3.17 8.83 3.21
CA ALA A 236 4.63 8.81 3.16
C ALA A 236 5.24 10.10 3.73
N HIS A 237 4.65 11.26 3.42
CA HIS A 237 5.04 12.56 3.97
C HIS A 237 4.94 12.57 5.49
N GLY A 238 3.76 12.25 6.05
CA GLY A 238 3.57 12.20 7.49
C GLY A 238 4.57 11.26 8.18
N ARG A 239 4.83 10.09 7.59
CA ARG A 239 5.79 9.12 8.16
C ARG A 239 7.23 9.58 8.08
N ALA A 240 7.64 10.20 6.97
CA ALA A 240 8.97 10.79 6.80
C ALA A 240 9.26 11.85 7.88
N ASP A 241 8.24 12.65 8.22
CA ASP A 241 8.33 13.69 9.26
C ASP A 241 8.20 13.14 10.70
N GLY A 242 8.16 11.81 10.86
CA GLY A 242 8.04 11.16 12.15
C GLY A 242 6.64 11.23 12.77
N GLN A 243 5.62 11.63 12.00
CA GLN A 243 4.24 11.64 12.46
C GLN A 243 3.72 10.22 12.66
N ALA A 244 3.07 10.00 13.81
CA ALA A 244 2.28 8.80 14.05
C ALA A 244 0.93 8.90 13.31
N VAL A 245 0.89 8.46 12.05
CA VAL A 245 -0.36 8.35 11.28
C VAL A 245 -1.16 7.15 11.77
N ARG A 246 -2.35 7.42 12.33
CA ARG A 246 -3.22 6.38 12.88
C ARG A 246 -4.01 5.68 11.76
N PRO A 247 -4.24 4.36 11.84
CA PRO A 247 -5.03 3.63 10.84
C PRO A 247 -6.42 4.21 10.60
N GLU A 248 -7.09 4.68 11.65
CA GLU A 248 -8.42 5.28 11.56
C GLU A 248 -8.43 6.59 10.78
N ASP A 249 -7.42 7.45 10.97
CA ASP A 249 -7.29 8.72 10.25
C ASP A 249 -6.94 8.45 8.78
N PHE A 250 -6.05 7.49 8.52
CA PHE A 250 -5.69 7.06 7.17
C PHE A 250 -6.89 6.50 6.40
N ALA A 251 -7.74 5.69 7.05
CA ALA A 251 -8.93 5.10 6.45
C ALA A 251 -9.96 6.15 5.98
N LYS A 252 -9.88 7.39 6.48
CA LYS A 252 -10.77 8.51 6.10
C LYS A 252 -10.32 9.29 4.88
N LEU A 253 -9.08 9.12 4.43
CA LEU A 253 -8.54 9.86 3.28
C LEU A 253 -9.38 9.73 1.99
N PRO A 254 -9.93 8.55 1.60
CA PRO A 254 -10.79 8.46 0.42
C PRO A 254 -12.05 9.32 0.49
N GLU A 255 -12.70 9.36 1.67
CA GLU A 255 -13.87 10.23 1.91
C GLU A 255 -13.46 11.71 1.84
N MET A 256 -12.26 12.03 2.33
CA MET A 256 -11.72 13.40 2.31
C MET A 256 -11.40 13.88 0.90
N LEU A 257 -10.82 13.04 0.06
CA LEU A 257 -10.57 13.38 -1.34
C LEU A 257 -11.88 13.51 -2.13
N THR A 258 -12.93 12.77 -1.75
CA THR A 258 -14.27 12.99 -2.29
C THR A 258 -14.80 14.39 -1.94
N ARG A 259 -14.61 14.86 -0.70
CA ARG A 259 -14.96 16.25 -0.32
C ARG A 259 -14.10 17.28 -1.03
N ALA A 260 -12.80 17.04 -1.16
CA ALA A 260 -11.89 17.89 -1.93
C ALA A 260 -12.40 18.12 -3.37
N ARG A 261 -12.82 17.04 -4.05
CA ARG A 261 -13.42 17.12 -5.39
C ARG A 261 -14.74 17.89 -5.41
N ALA A 262 -15.55 17.79 -4.36
CA ALA A 262 -16.77 18.61 -4.22
C ALA A 262 -16.47 20.11 -4.06
N TYR A 263 -15.28 20.48 -3.59
CA TYR A 263 -14.77 21.86 -3.61
C TYR A 263 -14.16 22.28 -4.96
N GLY A 264 -14.20 21.39 -5.97
CA GLY A 264 -13.61 21.61 -7.29
C GLY A 264 -12.09 21.38 -7.32
N LEU A 265 -11.53 20.60 -6.39
CA LEU A 265 -10.12 20.17 -6.46
C LEU A 265 -10.00 18.97 -7.41
N SER A 266 -9.10 19.06 -8.38
CA SER A 266 -8.85 17.98 -9.35
C SER A 266 -7.38 17.77 -9.67
N ASP A 267 -6.53 18.74 -9.35
CA ASP A 267 -5.09 18.64 -9.52
C ASP A 267 -4.50 17.60 -8.53
N PRO A 268 -3.63 16.68 -8.98
CA PRO A 268 -3.05 15.65 -8.12
C PRO A 268 -2.21 16.19 -6.95
N GLU A 269 -1.50 17.30 -7.12
CA GLU A 269 -0.64 17.90 -6.08
C GLU A 269 -1.51 18.59 -5.01
N ASP A 270 -2.60 19.23 -5.44
CA ASP A 270 -3.58 19.79 -4.51
C ASP A 270 -4.31 18.70 -3.69
N LEU A 271 -4.67 17.57 -4.32
CA LEU A 271 -5.29 16.45 -3.62
C LEU A 271 -4.31 15.82 -2.61
N GLU A 272 -3.03 15.73 -2.96
CA GLU A 272 -1.97 15.30 -2.04
C GLU A 272 -1.84 16.26 -0.85
N LEU A 273 -1.73 17.57 -1.10
CA LEU A 273 -1.65 18.58 -0.03
C LEU A 273 -2.89 18.57 0.87
N PHE A 274 -4.08 18.41 0.29
CA PHE A 274 -5.31 18.29 1.05
C PHE A 274 -5.33 17.04 1.94
N ALA A 275 -4.82 15.91 1.44
CA ALA A 275 -4.65 14.69 2.23
C ALA A 275 -3.59 14.85 3.33
N VAL A 276 -2.48 15.55 3.08
CA VAL A 276 -1.47 15.89 4.10
C VAL A 276 -2.13 16.72 5.21
N HIS A 277 -2.84 17.79 4.86
CA HIS A 277 -3.54 18.61 5.85
C HIS A 277 -4.60 17.83 6.62
N THR A 278 -5.25 16.84 5.99
CA THR A 278 -6.17 15.93 6.68
C THR A 278 -5.46 15.16 7.79
N LEU A 279 -4.27 14.61 7.52
CA LEU A 279 -3.50 13.85 8.50
C LEU A 279 -2.92 14.75 9.60
N GLU A 280 -2.50 15.97 9.27
CA GLU A 280 -1.86 16.90 10.22
C GLU A 280 -2.86 17.65 11.11
N PHE A 281 -3.98 18.10 10.52
CA PHE A 281 -4.95 18.97 11.18
C PHE A 281 -6.27 18.28 11.51
N GLY A 282 -6.47 17.04 11.02
CA GLY A 282 -7.59 16.17 11.35
C GLY A 282 -8.63 16.08 10.23
N VAL A 283 -9.46 15.03 10.31
CA VAL A 283 -10.44 14.66 9.28
C VAL A 283 -11.52 15.70 8.98
N ASP A 284 -11.66 16.75 9.77
CA ASP A 284 -12.66 17.82 9.56
C ASP A 284 -12.03 19.21 9.43
N PHE A 285 -10.71 19.28 9.19
CA PHE A 285 -9.98 20.55 9.08
C PHE A 285 -10.59 21.48 8.01
N ASP A 286 -11.11 20.90 6.92
CA ASP A 286 -11.72 21.63 5.82
C ASP A 286 -13.05 22.29 6.21
N LEU A 287 -13.70 21.85 7.28
CA LEU A 287 -14.91 22.47 7.82
C LEU A 287 -14.60 23.72 8.65
N HIS A 288 -13.33 23.96 9.00
CA HIS A 288 -12.94 25.15 9.75
C HIS A 288 -13.27 26.44 8.97
N PRO A 289 -13.81 27.50 9.60
CA PRO A 289 -14.22 28.72 8.90
C PRO A 289 -13.13 29.39 8.05
N LEU A 290 -11.86 29.30 8.48
CA LEU A 290 -10.73 29.83 7.71
C LEU A 290 -10.51 29.06 6.41
N ILE A 291 -10.56 27.72 6.47
CA ILE A 291 -10.40 26.87 5.28
C ILE A 291 -11.61 27.01 4.34
N GLN A 292 -12.83 27.02 4.88
CA GLN A 292 -14.04 27.28 4.09
C GLN A 292 -13.99 28.65 3.39
N ARG A 293 -13.43 29.68 4.03
CA ARG A 293 -13.23 30.99 3.40
C ARG A 293 -12.19 30.91 2.28
N ALA A 294 -11.05 30.25 2.51
CA ALA A 294 -10.02 30.04 1.50
C ALA A 294 -10.58 29.30 0.27
N LEU A 295 -11.28 28.18 0.48
CA LEU A 295 -11.89 27.37 -0.57
C LEU A 295 -12.96 28.14 -1.36
N ARG A 296 -13.81 28.94 -0.69
CA ARG A 296 -14.84 29.75 -1.36
C ARG A 296 -14.28 30.90 -2.19
N ASN A 297 -13.19 31.52 -1.71
CA ASN A 297 -12.58 32.67 -2.40
C ASN A 297 -11.63 32.24 -3.52
N ARG A 298 -11.30 30.95 -3.60
CA ARG A 298 -10.43 30.37 -4.63
C ARG A 298 -11.11 30.46 -6.02
N PRO A 299 -10.46 31.06 -7.02
CA PRO A 299 -10.88 30.95 -8.42
C PRO A 299 -10.93 29.49 -8.88
N ALA A 300 -11.85 29.14 -9.79
CA ALA A 300 -12.04 27.75 -10.22
C ALA A 300 -10.80 27.13 -10.90
N ASP A 301 -9.94 27.97 -11.48
CA ASP A 301 -8.68 27.62 -12.15
C ASP A 301 -7.44 27.74 -11.24
N ALA A 302 -7.62 28.15 -9.97
CA ALA A 302 -6.52 28.30 -9.02
C ALA A 302 -6.30 27.04 -8.19
N TYR A 303 -5.03 26.77 -7.89
CA TYR A 303 -4.64 25.65 -7.03
C TYR A 303 -5.05 25.87 -5.57
N TYR A 304 -5.33 24.76 -4.87
CA TYR A 304 -5.59 24.72 -3.42
C TYR A 304 -4.39 25.25 -2.63
N SER A 305 -3.17 24.87 -3.03
CA SER A 305 -1.92 25.37 -2.42
C SER A 305 -1.87 26.91 -2.34
N LEU A 306 -2.32 27.61 -3.40
CA LEU A 306 -2.41 29.07 -3.41
C LEU A 306 -3.55 29.59 -2.54
N ALA A 307 -4.68 28.88 -2.45
CA ALA A 307 -5.81 29.30 -1.62
C ALA A 307 -5.45 29.34 -0.12
N VAL A 308 -4.52 28.48 0.31
CA VAL A 308 -4.09 28.38 1.71
C VAL A 308 -2.74 29.02 1.99
N SER A 309 -2.06 29.59 0.99
CA SER A 309 -0.72 30.19 1.16
C SER A 309 -0.72 31.42 2.08
N ASP A 310 -1.86 32.11 2.19
CA ASP A 310 -2.03 33.29 3.03
C ASP A 310 -2.32 32.95 4.51
N LEU A 311 -2.53 31.67 4.84
CA LEU A 311 -2.73 31.22 6.22
C LEU A 311 -1.40 31.17 6.96
N THR A 312 -1.36 31.79 8.13
CA THR A 312 -0.18 31.83 8.99
C THR A 312 -0.09 30.59 9.87
N GLU A 313 1.07 30.36 10.49
CA GLU A 313 1.24 29.32 11.52
C GLU A 313 0.21 29.44 12.66
N ALA A 314 -0.19 30.67 13.02
CA ALA A 314 -1.21 30.90 14.03
C ALA A 314 -2.60 30.45 13.57
N ASP A 315 -2.92 30.62 12.28
CA ASP A 315 -4.16 30.13 11.69
C ASP A 315 -4.21 28.60 11.68
N TRP A 316 -3.10 27.95 11.32
CA TRP A 316 -2.96 26.49 11.34
C TRP A 316 -3.01 25.92 12.76
N ALA A 317 -2.42 26.60 13.74
CA ALA A 317 -2.55 26.24 15.16
C ALA A 317 -4.01 26.31 15.63
N ALA A 318 -4.75 27.37 15.26
CA ALA A 318 -6.16 27.50 15.60
C ALA A 318 -7.01 26.37 14.98
N ILE A 319 -6.76 26.01 13.72
CA ILE A 319 -7.43 24.89 13.05
C ILE A 319 -7.20 23.59 13.84
N ARG A 320 -5.96 23.33 14.25
CA ARG A 320 -5.59 22.13 15.03
C ARG A 320 -6.32 22.05 16.36
N GLU A 321 -6.49 23.18 17.05
CA GLU A 321 -7.17 23.25 18.35
C GLU A 321 -8.68 23.01 18.27
N THR A 322 -9.31 23.32 17.13
CA THR A 322 -10.74 23.07 16.91
C THR A 322 -11.10 21.61 16.63
N ARG A 323 -10.11 20.69 16.61
CA ARG A 323 -10.36 19.25 16.51
C ARG A 323 -11.36 18.89 17.61
N PRO A 324 -12.55 18.35 17.29
CA PRO A 324 -13.42 17.80 18.32
C PRO A 324 -12.60 16.73 19.02
N THR A 325 -12.13 17.03 20.23
CA THR A 325 -11.59 15.98 21.09
C THR A 325 -12.79 15.08 21.32
N GLY A 326 -12.71 13.85 20.83
CA GLY A 326 -13.58 12.77 21.25
C GLY A 326 -13.36 12.52 22.74
N ARG A 327 -13.74 13.46 23.60
CA ARG A 327 -14.13 13.19 24.96
C ARG A 327 -15.54 12.63 24.85
N ALA A 328 -15.63 11.31 24.92
CA ALA A 328 -16.74 10.69 25.62
C ALA A 328 -16.81 11.35 27.01
N SER A 329 -17.64 12.38 27.12
CA SER A 329 -18.11 12.87 28.40
C SER A 329 -19.38 12.10 28.70
N GLN A 330 -19.29 11.30 29.76
CA GLN A 330 -20.33 10.55 30.48
C GLN A 330 -20.64 9.14 29.97
#